data_AF-A0A2P6V0E0-F1
#
_entry.id   AF-A0A2P6V0E0-F1
#
_cell.length_a   1.000
_cell.length_b   1.000
_cell.length_c   1.000
_cell.angle_alpha   90.00
_cell.angle_beta   90.00
_cell.angle_gamma   90.00
#
_symmetry.space_group_name_H-M   'P 1'
#
loop_
_entity.id
_entity.type
_entity.pdbx_description
1 polymer ?
#
loop_
_entity_poly.entity_id
_entity_poly.type
_entity_poly.pdbx_seq_one_letter_code
_entity_poly.pdbx_strand_id
1 'polypeptide(L)'
;MAPAANPVQQLQAQQSILLLARQLADTLQAWWETPDQQRQARLELAQAAALRGCAYLACPNAGAGGALTAGAQEGASRCSGCRVVWYCDTACSHADWAAGHRRVCKHLGAARAAAQAAGQAASGSG
;
A
#
# COMPACT_ATOMS: atom_id res chain seq x y z
N MET A 1 47.08 -8.06 -27.14
CA MET A 1 46.47 -8.99 -26.17
C MET A 1 46.49 -8.27 -24.82
N ALA A 2 45.34 -7.81 -24.31
CA ALA A 2 45.30 -7.16 -23.00
C ALA A 2 45.59 -8.20 -21.91
N PRO A 3 46.42 -7.89 -20.88
CA PRO A 3 46.67 -8.84 -19.81
C PRO A 3 45.35 -9.13 -19.08
N ALA A 4 45.10 -10.41 -18.80
CA ALA A 4 43.99 -10.81 -17.95
C ALA A 4 44.14 -10.11 -16.59
N ALA A 5 43.09 -9.44 -16.14
CA ALA A 5 43.08 -8.75 -14.86
C ALA A 5 43.47 -9.72 -13.73
N ASN A 6 44.34 -9.27 -12.82
CA ASN A 6 44.80 -10.10 -11.71
C ASN A 6 43.59 -10.49 -10.84
N PRO A 7 43.42 -11.77 -10.47
CA PRO A 7 42.27 -12.22 -9.68
C PRO A 7 42.12 -11.49 -8.34
N VAL A 8 43.23 -11.06 -7.72
CA VAL A 8 43.21 -10.24 -6.49
C VAL A 8 42.66 -8.85 -6.77
N GLN A 9 43.06 -8.21 -7.87
CA GLN A 9 42.54 -6.89 -8.27
C GLN A 9 41.05 -6.98 -8.62
N GLN A 10 40.63 -8.06 -9.26
CA GLN A 10 39.22 -8.30 -9.59
C GLN A 10 38.38 -8.48 -8.32
N LEU A 11 38.88 -9.22 -7.32
CA LEU A 11 38.21 -9.36 -6.02
C LEU A 11 38.13 -8.04 -5.25
N GLN A 12 39.20 -7.24 -5.25
CA GLN A 12 39.21 -5.92 -4.60
C GLN A 12 38.22 -4.95 -5.25
N ALA A 13 38.13 -4.96 -6.58
CA ALA A 13 37.14 -4.17 -7.31
C ALA A 13 35.71 -4.60 -6.96
N GLN A 14 35.44 -5.91 -6.91
CA GLN A 14 34.13 -6.42 -6.49
C GLN A 14 33.78 -6.01 -5.05
N GLN A 15 34.71 -6.14 -4.11
CA GLN A 15 34.50 -5.74 -2.71
C GLN A 15 34.17 -4.24 -2.61
N SER A 16 34.90 -3.41 -3.37
CA SER A 16 34.66 -1.96 -3.40
C SER A 16 33.27 -1.62 -3.95
N ILE A 17 32.84 -2.31 -5.01
CA ILE A 17 31.50 -2.14 -5.59
C ILE A 17 30.42 -2.57 -4.58
N LEU A 18 30.61 -3.68 -3.87
CA LEU A 18 29.65 -4.17 -2.88
C LEU A 18 29.49 -3.19 -1.71
N LEU A 19 30.57 -2.57 -1.25
CA LEU A 19 30.52 -1.54 -0.19
C LEU A 19 29.74 -0.31 -0.66
N LEU A 20 30.00 0.17 -1.88
CA LEU A 20 29.26 1.30 -2.45
C LEU A 20 27.78 0.98 -2.63
N ALA A 21 27.47 -0.22 -3.13
CA ALA A 21 26.10 -0.69 -3.28
C ALA A 21 25.38 -0.74 -1.93
N ARG A 22 26.06 -1.16 -0.86
CA ARG A 22 25.50 -1.16 0.50
C ARG A 22 25.17 0.25 0.98
N GLN A 23 26.11 1.20 0.83
CA GLN A 23 25.89 2.60 1.23
C GLN A 23 24.74 3.25 0.47
N LEU A 24 24.65 2.98 -0.84
CA LEU A 24 23.53 3.43 -1.66
C LEU A 24 22.20 2.84 -1.17
N ALA A 25 22.17 1.54 -0.90
CA ALA A 25 20.98 0.87 -0.38
C ALA A 25 20.52 1.46 0.96
N ASP A 26 21.44 1.68 1.90
CA ASP A 26 21.12 2.29 3.20
C ASP A 26 20.57 3.72 3.03
N THR A 27 21.12 4.50 2.08
CA THR A 27 20.65 5.86 1.78
C THR A 27 19.25 5.86 1.17
N LEU A 28 19.00 4.98 0.19
CA LEU A 28 17.68 4.83 -0.43
C LEU A 28 16.64 4.36 0.59
N GLN A 29 17.03 3.45 1.49
CA GLN A 29 16.16 2.98 2.55
C GLN A 29 15.81 4.10 3.53
N ALA A 30 16.79 4.89 3.97
CA ALA A 30 16.54 6.05 4.83
C ALA A 30 15.60 7.07 4.17
N TRP A 31 15.78 7.32 2.87
CA TRP A 31 14.89 8.18 2.10
C TRP A 31 13.46 7.61 2.04
N TRP A 32 13.31 6.32 1.74
CA TRP A 32 12.01 5.65 1.74
C TRP A 32 11.33 5.59 3.11
N GLU A 33 12.12 5.63 4.19
CA GLU A 33 11.62 5.69 5.57
C GLU A 33 11.13 7.07 5.99
N THR A 34 11.29 8.09 5.14
CA THR A 34 10.74 9.44 5.36
C THR A 34 9.23 9.35 5.62
N PRO A 35 8.73 9.81 6.79
CA PRO A 35 7.35 9.59 7.22
C PRO A 35 6.30 10.06 6.22
N ASP A 36 6.55 11.16 5.51
CA ASP A 36 5.61 11.73 4.54
C ASP A 36 5.42 10.85 3.31
N GLN A 37 6.50 10.36 2.71
CA GLN A 37 6.42 9.49 1.55
C GLN A 37 5.75 8.16 1.90
N GLN A 38 6.06 7.60 3.08
CA GLN A 38 5.38 6.40 3.53
C GLN A 38 3.89 6.62 3.80
N ARG A 39 3.49 7.79 4.28
CA ARG A 39 2.06 8.10 4.48
C ARG A 39 1.31 8.13 3.16
N GLN A 40 1.87 8.78 2.14
CA GLN A 40 1.24 8.86 0.82
C GLN A 40 1.18 7.49 0.14
N ALA A 41 2.29 6.74 0.12
CA ALA A 41 2.32 5.39 -0.44
C ALA A 41 1.34 4.44 0.26
N ARG A 42 1.21 4.53 1.59
CA ARG A 42 0.21 3.76 2.36
C ARG A 42 -1.22 4.14 2.00
N LEU A 43 -1.49 5.43 1.82
CA LEU A 43 -2.81 5.90 1.43
C LEU A 43 -3.17 5.40 0.04
N GLU A 44 -2.26 5.51 -0.92
CA GLU A 44 -2.42 5.03 -2.29
C GLU A 44 -2.68 3.52 -2.34
N LEU A 45 -1.87 2.73 -1.64
CA LEU A 45 -2.09 1.29 -1.52
C LEU A 45 -3.46 0.96 -0.92
N ALA A 46 -3.88 1.69 0.11
CA ALA A 46 -5.18 1.48 0.74
C ALA A 46 -6.35 1.88 -0.16
N GLN A 47 -6.19 2.92 -0.99
CA GLN A 47 -7.17 3.28 -2.02
C GLN A 47 -7.28 2.19 -3.09
N ALA A 48 -6.16 1.65 -3.56
CA ALA A 48 -6.16 0.54 -4.50
C ALA A 48 -6.81 -0.72 -3.90
N ALA A 49 -6.52 -1.02 -2.63
CA ALA A 49 -7.14 -2.13 -1.90
C ALA A 49 -8.67 -1.95 -1.73
N ALA A 50 -9.16 -0.72 -1.63
CA ALA A 50 -10.59 -0.43 -1.50
C ALA A 50 -11.40 -0.82 -2.74
N LEU A 51 -10.77 -0.93 -3.91
CA LEU A 51 -11.42 -1.35 -5.16
C LEU A 51 -11.60 -2.87 -5.24
N ARG A 52 -11.01 -3.63 -4.32
CA ARG A 52 -11.10 -5.09 -4.26
C ARG A 52 -12.31 -5.56 -3.44
N GLY A 53 -12.67 -6.84 -3.58
CA GLY A 53 -13.72 -7.46 -2.75
C GLY A 53 -13.36 -7.57 -1.26
N CYS A 54 -12.07 -7.66 -0.92
CA CYS A 54 -11.56 -7.57 0.46
C CYS A 54 -10.29 -6.71 0.46
N ALA A 55 -10.21 -5.76 1.39
CA ALA A 55 -9.07 -4.85 1.51
C ALA A 55 -7.86 -5.48 2.18
N TYR A 56 -8.05 -6.58 2.94
CA TYR A 56 -6.92 -7.33 3.47
C TYR A 56 -6.17 -8.02 2.33
N LEU A 57 -4.97 -7.51 2.01
CA LEU A 57 -4.20 -7.96 0.85
C LEU A 57 -3.79 -9.43 0.91
N ALA A 58 -3.65 -9.99 2.11
CA ALA A 58 -3.34 -11.40 2.33
C ALA A 58 -4.60 -12.24 2.63
N CYS A 59 -5.80 -11.77 2.26
CA CYS A 59 -7.02 -12.55 2.38
C CYS A 59 -6.90 -13.83 1.53
N PRO A 60 -7.08 -15.03 2.11
CA PRO A 60 -6.96 -16.29 1.36
C PRO A 60 -8.08 -16.43 0.31
N ASN A 61 -9.22 -15.78 0.54
CA ASN A 61 -10.37 -15.79 -0.36
C ASN A 61 -10.29 -14.71 -1.45
N ALA A 62 -9.19 -13.94 -1.50
CA ALA A 62 -8.96 -12.87 -2.46
C ALA A 62 -9.03 -13.31 -3.93
N GLY A 63 -8.84 -14.59 -4.23
CA GLY A 63 -8.89 -15.16 -5.58
C GLY A 63 -10.13 -16.01 -5.88
N ALA A 64 -11.02 -16.24 -4.91
CA ALA A 64 -12.12 -17.21 -5.04
C ALA A 64 -13.46 -16.59 -5.48
N GLY A 65 -13.57 -15.26 -5.51
CA GLY A 65 -14.72 -14.54 -6.08
C GLY A 65 -14.21 -13.54 -7.09
N GLY A 66 -14.39 -13.83 -8.39
CA GLY A 66 -14.04 -12.92 -9.47
C GLY A 66 -14.59 -11.53 -9.20
N ALA A 67 -13.75 -10.50 -9.42
CA ALA A 67 -14.01 -9.06 -9.35
C ALA A 67 -15.48 -8.66 -9.09
N LEU A 68 -15.98 -8.89 -7.87
CA LEU A 68 -17.23 -8.31 -7.42
C LEU A 68 -16.85 -6.93 -6.93
N THR A 69 -17.34 -5.93 -7.66
CA THR A 69 -17.24 -4.50 -7.33
C THR A 69 -17.37 -4.28 -5.83
N ALA A 70 -16.46 -3.49 -5.24
CA ALA A 70 -16.40 -3.13 -3.83
C ALA A 70 -17.75 -3.27 -3.07
N GLY A 71 -17.93 -4.39 -2.36
CA GLY A 71 -19.09 -4.61 -1.49
C GLY A 71 -20.26 -5.43 -2.02
N ALA A 72 -20.14 -6.10 -3.17
CA ALA A 72 -21.25 -6.88 -3.74
C ALA A 72 -21.32 -8.34 -3.25
N GLN A 73 -20.50 -8.76 -2.28
CA GLN A 73 -20.63 -10.09 -1.68
C GLN A 73 -21.55 -10.03 -0.45
N GLU A 74 -22.55 -10.92 -0.40
CA GLU A 74 -23.43 -11.07 0.76
C GLU A 74 -22.59 -11.33 2.02
N GLY A 75 -22.86 -10.58 3.08
CA GLY A 75 -22.13 -10.68 4.34
C GLY A 75 -20.85 -9.83 4.46
N ALA A 76 -20.42 -9.13 3.41
CA ALA A 76 -19.29 -8.20 3.55
C ALA A 76 -19.62 -7.00 4.44
N SER A 77 -18.66 -6.64 5.29
CA SER A 77 -18.76 -5.49 6.17
C SER A 77 -17.81 -4.38 5.73
N ARG A 78 -18.28 -3.12 5.81
CA ARG A 78 -17.40 -1.96 5.65
C ARG A 78 -16.67 -1.66 6.94
N CYS A 79 -15.48 -1.09 6.84
CA CYS A 79 -14.86 -0.41 7.97
C CYS A 79 -15.82 0.67 8.51
N SER A 80 -16.16 0.60 9.80
CA SER A 80 -17.09 1.54 10.44
C SER A 80 -16.53 2.96 10.52
N GLY A 81 -15.21 3.11 10.59
CA GLY A 81 -14.52 4.41 10.65
C GLY A 81 -14.49 5.12 9.30
N CYS A 82 -13.79 4.56 8.30
CA CYS A 82 -13.62 5.23 7.02
C CYS A 82 -14.77 5.00 6.03
N ARG A 83 -15.48 3.86 6.14
CA ARG A 83 -16.55 3.42 5.23
C ARG A 83 -16.14 3.34 3.75
N VAL A 84 -14.84 3.24 3.49
CA VAL A 84 -14.25 3.14 2.14
C VAL A 84 -13.92 1.69 1.78
N VAL A 85 -13.32 0.94 2.70
CA VAL A 85 -12.87 -0.44 2.48
C VAL A 85 -13.90 -1.48 2.94
N TRP A 86 -13.81 -2.66 2.35
CA TRP A 86 -14.67 -3.81 2.64
C TRP A 86 -13.86 -5.02 3.11
N TYR A 87 -14.49 -5.85 3.94
CA TYR A 87 -13.93 -7.11 4.42
C TYR A 87 -14.98 -8.22 4.29
N CYS A 88 -14.54 -9.43 3.95
CA CYS A 88 -15.41 -10.60 3.90
C CYS A 88 -15.91 -11.01 5.29
N ASP A 89 -15.10 -10.76 6.34
CA ASP A 89 -15.41 -11.10 7.73
C ASP A 89 -14.61 -10.23 8.71
N THR A 90 -14.83 -10.44 10.01
CA THR A 90 -14.12 -9.73 11.08
C THR A 90 -12.66 -10.17 11.24
N ALA A 91 -12.29 -11.38 10.80
CA ALA A 91 -10.90 -11.82 10.87
C ALA A 91 -10.03 -10.99 9.91
N CYS A 92 -10.51 -10.74 8.69
CA CYS A 92 -9.84 -9.90 7.71
C CYS A 92 -9.78 -8.43 8.15
N SER A 93 -10.84 -7.90 8.76
CA SER A 93 -10.83 -6.51 9.24
C SER A 93 -9.83 -6.30 10.39
N HIS A 94 -9.74 -7.25 11.32
CA HIS A 94 -8.77 -7.21 12.42
C HIS A 94 -7.33 -7.41 11.93
N ALA A 95 -7.12 -8.34 10.99
CA ALA A 95 -5.81 -8.57 10.39
C ALA A 95 -5.31 -7.33 9.62
N ASP A 96 -6.17 -6.71 8.81
CA ASP A 96 -5.84 -5.48 8.08
C ASP A 96 -5.58 -4.29 9.02
N TRP A 97 -6.33 -4.21 10.12
CA TRP A 97 -6.08 -3.21 11.18
C TRP A 97 -4.67 -3.32 11.76
N ALA A 98 -4.23 -4.54 12.06
CA ALA A 98 -2.88 -4.83 12.54
C ALA A 98 -1.82 -4.60 11.45
N ALA A 99 -2.11 -4.98 10.20
CA ALA A 99 -1.20 -4.85 9.06
C ALA A 99 -0.92 -3.39 8.68
N GLY A 100 -1.88 -2.49 8.84
CA GLY A 100 -1.63 -1.07 8.58
C GLY A 100 -2.84 -0.16 8.46
N HIS A 101 -4.06 -0.69 8.33
CA HIS A 101 -5.26 0.13 8.09
C HIS A 101 -5.45 1.26 9.10
N ARG A 102 -5.09 1.04 10.37
CA ARG A 102 -5.17 2.05 11.43
C ARG A 102 -4.46 3.35 11.11
N ARG A 103 -3.39 3.30 10.32
CA ARG A 103 -2.58 4.46 9.94
C ARG A 103 -3.21 5.29 8.83
N VAL A 104 -4.14 4.71 8.07
CA VAL A 104 -4.76 5.33 6.88
C VAL A 104 -6.27 5.53 7.01
N CYS A 105 -6.92 4.88 7.97
CA CYS A 105 -8.38 4.91 8.16
C CYS A 105 -8.94 6.35 8.20
N LYS A 106 -8.34 7.23 9.00
CA LYS A 106 -8.77 8.63 9.10
C LYS A 106 -8.62 9.39 7.77
N HIS A 107 -7.53 9.17 7.04
CA HIS A 107 -7.27 9.82 5.76
C HIS A 107 -8.27 9.38 4.68
N LEU A 108 -8.61 8.09 4.64
CA LEU A 108 -9.64 7.56 3.76
C LEU A 108 -11.02 8.15 4.07
N GLY A 109 -11.37 8.26 5.36
CA GLY A 109 -12.62 8.88 5.78
C GLY A 109 -12.71 10.36 5.37
N ALA A 110 -11.63 11.12 5.56
CA ALA A 110 -11.56 12.52 5.14
C ALA A 110 -11.68 12.67 3.62
N ALA A 111 -10.97 11.85 2.84
CA ALA A 111 -11.06 11.86 1.37
C ALA A 111 -12.48 11.56 0.86
N ARG A 112 -13.15 10.56 1.47
CA ARG A 112 -14.55 10.24 1.15
C ARG A 112 -15.49 11.40 1.47
N ALA A 113 -15.34 12.03 2.64
CA ALA A 113 -16.18 13.17 3.03
C ALA A 113 -15.99 14.37 2.08
N ALA A 114 -14.75 14.67 1.71
CA ALA A 114 -14.44 15.72 0.73
C ALA A 114 -15.08 15.45 -0.64
N ALA A 115 -15.00 14.21 -1.13
CA ALA A 115 -15.64 13.82 -2.39
C ALA A 115 -17.17 13.94 -2.35
N GLN A 116 -17.81 13.60 -1.22
CA GLN A 116 -19.26 13.74 -1.04
C GLN A 116 -19.71 15.21 -1.02
N ALA A 117 -18.98 16.07 -0.30
CA ALA A 117 -19.28 17.51 -0.25
C ALA A 117 -19.15 18.16 -1.65
N ALA A 118 -18.13 17.78 -2.42
CA ALA A 118 -17.97 18.25 -3.80
C ALA A 118 -19.12 17.80 -4.72
N GLY A 119 -19.56 16.54 -4.59
CA GLY A 119 -20.71 16.03 -5.34
C GLY A 119 -22.03 16.71 -4.99
N GLN A 120 -22.26 16.99 -3.70
CA GLN A 120 -23.46 17.69 -3.22
C GLN A 120 -23.52 19.15 -3.71
N ALA A 121 -22.38 19.85 -3.72
CA ALA A 121 -22.29 21.20 -4.25
C ALA A 121 -22.63 21.26 -5.76
N ALA A 122 -22.25 20.25 -6.54
CA ALA A 122 -22.58 20.17 -7.96
C ALA A 122 -24.06 19.81 -8.23
N SER A 123 -24.71 19.06 -7.33
CA SER A 123 -26.13 18.69 -7.46
C SER A 123 -27.11 19.72 -6.88
N GLY A 124 -26.65 20.65 -6.04
CA GLY A 124 -27.50 21.63 -5.34
C GLY A 124 -27.68 22.98 -6.06
N SER A 125 -27.11 23.14 -7.25
CA SER A 125 -27.19 24.34 -8.09
C SER A 125 -28.15 24.19 -9.29
N GLY A 126 -29.14 23.30 -9.18
CA GLY A 126 -30.18 23.05 -10.19
C GLY A 126 -31.55 23.54 -9.74
#